data_AF-A0A433JLI9-F1
#
_entry.id   AF-A0A433JLI9-F1
#
_cell.length_a   1.000
_cell.length_b   1.000
_cell.length_c   1.000
_cell.angle_alpha   90.00
_cell.angle_beta   90.00
_cell.angle_gamma   90.00
#
_symmetry.space_group_name_H-M   'P 1'
#
loop_
_entity.id
_entity.type
_entity.pdbx_description
1 polymer ?
#
loop_
_entity_poly.entity_id
_entity_poly.type
_entity_poly.pdbx_seq_one_letter_code
_entity_poly.pdbx_strand_id
1 'polypeptide(L)'
;MRTWMLVILLLVGLHVSAARILIQGDPVELEVHEGFFTFPKEYTFTTQRYHYILLSGIERVCFLQEQPALTHTDMVSILIEQNDGDQIRWYCYRYSVRFFEIDF
;
A
#
# COMPACT_ATOMS: atom_id res chain seq x y z
N MET A 1 7.47 -24.68 -44.62
CA MET A 1 8.42 -24.48 -43.50
C MET A 1 8.32 -23.10 -42.84
N ARG A 2 7.77 -22.06 -43.50
CA ARG A 2 7.70 -20.68 -42.95
C ARG A 2 6.55 -20.43 -41.94
N THR A 3 5.53 -21.28 -41.90
CA THR A 3 4.35 -21.14 -41.03
C THR A 3 4.52 -21.76 -39.63
N TRP A 4 5.53 -22.61 -39.43
CA TRP A 4 5.75 -23.31 -38.17
C TRP A 4 6.40 -22.41 -37.09
N MET A 5 7.03 -21.31 -37.51
CA MET A 5 7.65 -20.34 -36.59
C MET A 5 6.61 -19.52 -35.80
N LEU A 6 5.42 -19.28 -36.38
CA LEU A 6 4.36 -18.49 -35.75
C LEU A 6 3.64 -19.25 -34.62
N VAL A 7 3.58 -20.59 -34.70
CA VAL A 7 2.88 -21.43 -33.71
C VAL A 7 3.69 -21.57 -32.42
N ILE A 8 5.02 -21.53 -32.50
CA ILE A 8 5.91 -21.61 -31.34
C ILE A 8 5.88 -20.31 -30.50
N LEU A 9 5.65 -19.16 -31.14
CA LEU A 9 5.60 -17.86 -30.45
C LEU A 9 4.34 -17.67 -29.58
N LEU A 10 3.28 -18.46 -29.83
CA LEU A 10 1.99 -18.38 -29.11
C LEU A 10 1.93 -19.23 -27.84
N LEU A 11 2.89 -20.15 -27.63
CA LEU A 11 2.86 -21.10 -26.50
C LEU A 11 3.63 -20.62 -25.27
N VAL A 12 4.36 -19.50 -25.37
CA VAL A 12 4.99 -18.85 -24.19
C VAL A 12 3.98 -17.88 -23.59
N GLY A 13 2.88 -18.43 -23.07
CA GLY A 13 1.95 -17.69 -22.23
C GLY A 13 2.68 -17.28 -20.96
N LEU A 14 3.05 -16.00 -20.87
CA LEU A 14 3.69 -15.40 -19.71
C LEU A 14 2.81 -15.62 -18.47
N HIS A 15 3.26 -16.49 -17.55
CA HIS A 15 2.75 -16.51 -16.18
C HIS A 15 3.19 -15.20 -15.51
N VAL A 16 2.39 -14.15 -15.64
CA VAL A 16 2.59 -12.92 -14.87
C VAL A 16 2.08 -13.19 -13.45
N SER A 17 2.99 -13.52 -12.55
CA SER A 17 2.69 -13.48 -11.12
C SER A 17 2.84 -12.03 -10.68
N ALA A 18 1.74 -11.39 -10.28
CA ALA A 18 1.83 -10.08 -9.64
C ALA A 18 2.54 -10.25 -8.30
N ALA A 19 3.73 -9.66 -8.16
CA ALA A 19 4.44 -9.64 -6.88
C ALA A 19 3.60 -8.87 -5.85
N ARG A 20 3.39 -9.46 -4.68
CA ARG A 20 2.72 -8.81 -3.55
C ARG A 20 3.66 -7.81 -2.89
N ILE A 21 3.10 -6.78 -2.28
CA ILE A 21 3.85 -5.80 -1.49
C ILE A 21 4.06 -6.40 -0.10
N LEU A 22 5.31 -6.59 0.28
CA LEU A 22 5.68 -7.05 1.63
C LEU A 22 5.52 -5.91 2.63
N ILE A 23 4.70 -6.16 3.64
CA ILE A 23 4.41 -5.28 4.77
C ILE A 23 5.11 -5.84 6.00
N GLN A 24 5.85 -5.01 6.72
CA GLN A 24 6.60 -5.42 7.91
C GLN A 24 5.95 -4.85 9.17
N GLY A 25 5.86 -5.67 10.20
CA GLY A 25 5.39 -5.28 11.52
C GLY A 25 3.88 -5.12 11.63
N ASP A 26 3.46 -4.58 12.79
CA ASP A 26 2.06 -4.43 13.17
C ASP A 26 1.47 -3.09 12.69
N PRO A 27 0.15 -3.01 12.49
CA PRO A 27 -0.51 -1.77 12.10
C PRO A 27 -0.46 -0.75 13.24
N VAL A 28 -0.09 0.48 12.92
CA VAL A 28 0.00 1.57 13.90
C VAL A 28 -1.32 2.32 14.00
N GLU A 29 -1.85 2.44 15.20
CA GLU A 29 -3.04 3.26 15.46
C GLU A 29 -2.68 4.75 15.43
N LEU A 30 -3.44 5.52 14.66
CA LEU A 30 -3.24 6.96 14.56
C LEU A 30 -4.01 7.71 15.65
N GLU A 31 -3.42 8.77 16.17
CA GLU A 31 -4.11 9.72 17.05
C GLU A 31 -5.04 10.60 16.22
N VAL A 32 -6.30 10.70 16.64
CA VAL A 32 -7.36 11.41 15.92
C VAL A 32 -7.47 12.84 16.42
N HIS A 33 -7.40 13.79 15.49
CA HIS A 33 -7.63 15.22 15.74
C HIS A 33 -8.80 15.72 14.89
N GLU A 34 -9.19 16.99 15.10
CA GLU A 34 -10.21 17.62 14.27
C GLU A 34 -9.68 17.88 12.85
N GLY A 35 -9.96 16.94 11.94
CA GLY A 35 -9.68 17.07 10.51
C GLY A 35 -8.32 16.50 10.04
N PHE A 36 -7.49 16.00 10.94
CA PHE A 36 -6.20 15.36 10.61
C PHE A 36 -5.83 14.28 11.64
N PHE A 37 -4.74 13.57 11.35
CA PHE A 37 -4.21 12.49 12.20
C PHE A 37 -2.72 12.72 12.49
N THR A 38 -2.24 12.16 13.59
CA THR A 38 -0.80 12.10 13.91
C THR A 38 -0.37 10.68 14.24
N PHE A 39 0.90 10.38 13.99
CA PHE A 39 1.50 9.15 14.51
C PHE A 39 1.79 9.29 16.01
N PRO A 40 1.74 8.19 16.78
CA PRO A 40 2.21 8.18 18.17
C PRO A 40 3.67 8.64 18.26
N LYS A 41 4.06 9.23 19.40
CA LYS A 41 5.41 9.80 19.59
C LYS A 41 6.53 8.75 19.49
N GLU A 42 6.21 7.52 19.83
CA GLU A 42 7.08 6.35 19.75
C GLU A 42 7.21 5.79 18.33
N TYR A 43 6.41 6.28 17.37
CA TYR A 43 6.48 5.81 16.00
C TYR A 43 7.78 6.24 15.33
N THR A 44 8.57 5.27 14.92
CA THR A 44 9.78 5.52 14.16
C THR A 44 9.46 5.43 12.67
N PHE A 45 9.52 6.57 11.99
CA PHE A 45 9.39 6.60 10.54
C PHE A 45 10.49 5.74 9.92
N THR A 46 10.07 4.67 9.26
CA THR A 46 10.98 3.80 8.52
C THR A 46 11.29 4.41 7.15
N THR A 47 12.33 3.93 6.48
CA THR A 47 12.65 4.31 5.09
C THR A 47 11.71 3.64 4.08
N GLN A 48 10.64 2.99 4.54
CA GLN A 48 9.67 2.33 3.69
C GLN A 48 8.84 3.38 2.95
N ARG A 49 8.39 3.04 1.74
CA ARG A 49 7.55 3.92 0.91
C ARG A 49 6.07 3.83 1.28
N TYR A 50 5.76 3.17 2.38
CA TYR A 50 4.41 2.93 2.88
C TYR A 50 4.39 3.00 4.40
N HIS A 51 3.19 3.14 4.95
CA HIS A 51 2.94 2.96 6.37
C HIS A 51 1.74 2.05 6.57
N TYR A 52 1.88 1.11 7.51
CA TYR A 52 0.81 0.20 7.87
C TYR A 52 0.11 0.71 9.12
N ILE A 53 -1.18 1.03 8.99
CA ILE A 53 -1.95 1.73 10.03
C ILE A 53 -3.26 1.01 10.34
N LEU A 54 -3.80 1.31 11.52
CA LEU A 54 -5.15 0.98 11.91
C LEU A 54 -5.99 2.26 11.92
N LEU A 55 -6.99 2.33 11.03
CA LEU A 55 -7.89 3.48 10.94
C LEU A 55 -9.32 3.02 11.18
N SER A 56 -9.93 3.47 12.29
CA SER A 56 -11.30 3.06 12.68
C SER A 56 -11.48 1.54 12.76
N GLY A 57 -10.47 0.82 13.27
CA GLY A 57 -10.45 -0.64 13.35
C GLY A 57 -10.24 -1.37 12.03
N ILE A 58 -9.91 -0.64 10.94
CA ILE A 58 -9.60 -1.23 9.63
C ILE A 58 -8.12 -1.06 9.34
N GLU A 59 -7.43 -2.17 9.11
CA GLU A 59 -6.05 -2.21 8.66
C GLU A 59 -5.91 -1.61 7.26
N ARG A 60 -5.01 -0.64 7.12
CA ARG A 60 -4.77 0.06 5.86
C ARG A 60 -3.27 0.24 5.61
N VAL A 61 -2.89 0.14 4.35
CA VAL A 61 -1.53 0.47 3.88
C VAL A 61 -1.59 1.79 3.13
N CYS A 62 -0.85 2.77 3.63
CA CYS A 62 -0.87 4.14 3.14
C CYS A 62 0.39 4.51 2.37
N PHE A 63 0.23 5.28 1.30
CA PHE A 63 1.30 5.78 0.44
C PHE A 63 1.14 7.28 0.24
N LEU A 64 2.25 7.98 0.00
CA LEU A 64 2.25 9.41 -0.36
C LEU A 64 1.66 9.67 -1.76
N GLN A 65 1.68 8.65 -2.63
CA GLN A 65 1.17 8.73 -3.99
C GLN A 65 0.18 7.59 -4.22
N GLU A 66 -0.86 7.85 -5.02
CA GLU A 66 -1.79 6.82 -5.44
C GLU A 66 -1.06 5.65 -6.12
N GLN A 67 -1.54 4.44 -5.86
CA GLN A 67 -1.00 3.21 -6.43
C GLN A 67 -1.97 2.66 -7.48
N PRO A 68 -1.67 2.79 -8.79
CA PRO A 68 -2.56 2.33 -9.85
C PRO A 68 -2.89 0.84 -9.76
N ALA A 69 -1.95 0.03 -9.27
CA ALA A 69 -2.11 -1.41 -9.07
C ALA A 69 -3.15 -1.76 -7.98
N LEU A 70 -3.51 -0.80 -7.11
CA LEU A 70 -4.43 -1.00 -5.98
C LEU A 70 -5.80 -0.35 -6.20
N THR A 71 -6.08 0.15 -7.40
CA THR A 71 -7.31 0.88 -7.77
C THR A 71 -8.63 0.15 -7.47
N HIS A 72 -8.61 -1.18 -7.36
CA HIS A 72 -9.79 -1.98 -7.00
C HIS A 72 -9.97 -2.19 -5.49
N THR A 73 -9.09 -1.61 -4.67
CA THR A 73 -9.14 -1.71 -3.21
C THR A 73 -9.84 -0.48 -2.64
N ASP A 74 -10.59 -0.66 -1.56
CA ASP A 74 -11.20 0.45 -0.81
C ASP A 74 -10.11 1.44 -0.35
N MET A 75 -10.13 2.64 -0.94
CA MET A 75 -9.14 3.70 -0.72
C MET A 75 -9.80 4.88 -0.02
N VAL A 76 -9.12 5.38 1.01
CA VAL A 76 -9.45 6.64 1.67
C VAL A 76 -8.24 7.56 1.63
N SER A 77 -8.47 8.87 1.58
CA SER A 77 -7.41 9.85 1.75
C SER A 77 -7.49 10.50 3.13
N ILE A 78 -6.37 10.54 3.85
CA ILE A 78 -6.28 11.20 5.16
C ILE A 78 -5.20 12.27 5.14
N LEU A 79 -5.34 13.28 6.01
CA LEU A 79 -4.30 14.28 6.26
C LEU A 79 -3.53 13.87 7.50
N ILE A 80 -2.21 13.76 7.37
CA ILE A 80 -1.31 13.46 8.48
C ILE A 80 -0.43 14.67 8.72
N GLU A 81 -0.47 15.20 9.94
CA GLU A 81 0.45 16.25 10.38
C GLU A 81 1.83 15.66 10.67
N GLN A 82 2.85 16.29 10.11
CA GLN A 82 4.25 15.95 10.29
C GLN A 82 4.84 16.76 11.47
N ASN A 83 6.06 16.41 11.88
CA ASN A 83 6.73 17.03 13.03
C ASN A 83 6.97 18.55 12.89
N ASP A 84 6.93 19.09 11.67
CA ASP A 84 7.07 20.52 11.36
C ASP A 84 5.73 21.27 11.33
N GLY A 85 4.60 20.58 11.56
CA GLY A 85 3.24 21.13 11.49
C GLY A 85 2.63 21.10 10.09
N ASP A 86 3.35 20.60 9.08
CA ASP A 86 2.81 20.47 7.73
C ASP A 86 1.87 19.25 7.63
N GLN A 87 0.73 19.45 6.99
CA GLN A 87 -0.23 18.37 6.74
C GLN A 87 -0.04 17.78 5.35
N ILE A 88 0.28 16.49 5.31
CA ILE A 88 0.48 15.75 4.06
C ILE A 88 -0.70 14.81 3.81
N ARG A 89 -1.20 14.80 2.57
CA ARG A 89 -2.25 13.88 2.14
C ARG A 89 -1.67 12.51 1.81
N TRP A 90 -2.25 11.48 2.40
CA TRP A 90 -1.87 10.08 2.20
C TRP A 90 -3.04 9.29 1.62
N TYR A 91 -2.73 8.32 0.77
CA TYR A 91 -3.68 7.44 0.12
C TYR A 91 -3.62 6.06 0.75
N CYS A 92 -4.68 5.70 1.46
CA CYS A 92 -4.72 4.54 2.35
C CYS A 92 -5.67 3.47 1.83
N TYR A 93 -5.09 2.37 1.37
CA TYR A 93 -5.82 1.23 0.81
C TYR A 93 -6.07 0.20 1.90
N ARG A 94 -7.30 -0.33 1.97
CA ARG A 94 -7.63 -1.44 2.88
C ARG A 94 -6.68 -2.61 2.66
N TYR A 95 -6.14 -3.17 3.74
CA TYR A 95 -5.32 -4.37 3.66
C TYR A 95 -6.09 -5.52 2.98
N SER A 96 -5.38 -6.26 2.13
CA SER A 96 -5.91 -7.39 1.38
C SER A 96 -4.78 -8.32 0.98
N VAL A 97 -4.90 -9.59 1.35
CA VAL A 97 -3.95 -10.67 1.03
C VAL A 97 -3.74 -10.89 -0.47
N ARG A 98 -4.61 -10.30 -1.31
CA ARG A 98 -4.45 -10.30 -2.76
C ARG A 98 -3.26 -9.45 -3.22
N PHE A 99 -3.01 -8.34 -2.53
CA PHE A 99 -2.02 -7.35 -2.91
C PHE A 99 -0.85 -7.25 -1.92
N PHE A 100 -1.09 -7.62 -0.67
CA PHE A 100 -0.14 -7.48 0.43
C PHE A 100 0.18 -8.82 1.07
N GLU A 101 1.37 -8.92 1.64
CA GLU A 101 1.84 -10.06 2.41
C GLU A 101 2.56 -9.53 3.65
N ILE A 102 2.26 -10.10 4.83
CA ILE A 102 2.88 -9.66 6.09
C ILE A 102 4.11 -10.53 6.34
N ASP A 103 5.24 -9.87 6.53
CA ASP A 103 6.52 -10.47 6.92
C ASP A 103 6.72 -10.23 8.43
N PHE A 104 6.74 -11.33 9.19
CA PHE A 104 6.79 -11.33 10.67
C PHE A 104 8.22 -11.47 11.20
#